data_AF-A0AAI9WNU7-F1
#
_entry.id   AF-A0AAI9WNU7-F1
#
_cell.length_a   1.000
_cell.length_b   1.000
_cell.length_c   1.000
_cell.angle_alpha   90.00
_cell.angle_beta   90.00
_cell.angle_gamma   90.00
#
_symmetry.space_group_name_H-M   'P 1'
#
loop_
_entity.id
_entity.type
_entity.pdbx_description
1 polymer ?
#
loop_
_entity_poly.entity_id
_entity_poly.type
_entity_poly.pdbx_seq_one_letter_code
_entity_poly.pdbx_strand_id
1 'polypeptide(L)'
;MRKFFQEFQAFISKGNVLDLAVAVIIGAAFSKIVDSLVKDIINPILGVIVGRPDFTNLFIVLKDAPAGYTGPQTYEALVKAGATVFGYGAFLTAVVQFLLLAFSVFWLIKIVVTARARIAAEAARLLADKNAEEKKAADEAAKKAAAEKPAPQPAPAPVNAEELKLLAEIRDLLKASGNAAK
;
A
#
# COMPACT_ATOMS: atom_id res chain seq x y z
N MET A 1 -31.14 21.39 -21.90
CA MET A 1 -30.39 20.82 -20.75
C MET A 1 -29.72 19.49 -21.05
N ARG A 2 -30.39 18.46 -21.61
CA ARG A 2 -29.75 17.16 -21.90
C ARG A 2 -28.46 17.24 -22.76
N LYS A 3 -28.44 18.08 -23.81
CA LYS A 3 -27.25 18.29 -24.65
C LYS A 3 -26.05 18.83 -23.88
N PHE A 4 -26.25 19.83 -23.02
CA PHE A 4 -25.20 20.37 -22.18
C PHE A 4 -24.61 19.31 -21.23
N PHE A 5 -25.45 18.48 -20.59
CA PHE A 5 -24.95 17.40 -19.73
C PHE A 5 -24.19 16.31 -20.52
N GLN A 6 -24.57 16.03 -21.76
CA GLN A 6 -23.84 15.10 -22.63
C GLN A 6 -22.49 15.67 -23.08
N GLU A 7 -22.45 16.94 -23.47
CA GLU A 7 -21.21 17.66 -23.84
C GLU A 7 -20.29 17.82 -22.64
N PHE A 8 -20.85 18.11 -21.46
CA PHE A 8 -20.12 18.17 -20.19
C PHE A 8 -19.57 16.80 -19.79
N GLN A 9 -20.38 15.73 -19.86
CA GLN A 9 -19.91 14.37 -19.60
C GLN A 9 -18.79 14.00 -20.57
N ALA A 10 -18.94 14.27 -21.86
CA ALA A 10 -17.90 14.02 -22.87
C ALA A 10 -16.61 14.81 -22.60
N PHE A 11 -16.72 16.03 -22.08
CA PHE A 11 -15.58 16.87 -21.70
C PHE A 11 -14.85 16.33 -20.46
N ILE A 12 -15.56 15.99 -19.37
CA ILE A 12 -14.95 15.47 -18.13
C ILE A 12 -14.42 14.04 -18.30
N SER A 13 -14.97 13.28 -19.24
CA SER A 13 -14.51 11.91 -19.54
C SER A 13 -13.16 11.89 -20.28
N LYS A 14 -12.62 13.06 -20.64
CA LYS A 14 -11.22 13.16 -21.07
C LYS A 14 -10.32 12.82 -19.89
N GLY A 15 -9.72 11.63 -19.89
CA GLY A 15 -8.92 11.08 -18.78
C GLY A 15 -7.89 12.07 -18.19
N ASN A 16 -7.23 12.85 -19.05
CA ASN A 16 -6.25 13.87 -18.61
C ASN A 16 -6.85 14.96 -17.67
N VAL A 17 -8.14 15.28 -17.80
CA VAL A 17 -8.82 16.27 -16.94
C VAL A 17 -9.23 15.64 -15.61
N LEU A 18 -9.72 14.40 -15.64
CA LEU A 18 -10.15 13.69 -14.45
C LEU A 18 -8.95 13.38 -13.52
N ASP A 19 -7.85 12.88 -14.08
CA ASP A 19 -6.65 12.55 -13.31
C ASP A 19 -6.02 13.82 -12.70
N LEU A 20 -5.98 14.92 -13.47
CA LEU A 20 -5.52 16.21 -12.95
C LEU A 20 -6.43 16.74 -11.85
N ALA A 21 -7.76 16.63 -12.00
CA ALA A 21 -8.70 17.06 -10.98
C ALA A 21 -8.52 16.25 -9.68
N VAL A 22 -8.38 14.92 -9.79
CA VAL A 22 -8.13 14.05 -8.63
C VAL A 22 -6.80 14.40 -7.97
N ALA A 23 -5.73 14.59 -8.75
CA ALA A 23 -4.41 14.95 -8.22
C ALA A 23 -4.45 16.29 -7.46
N VAL A 24 -5.13 17.31 -7.97
CA VAL A 24 -5.27 18.61 -7.30
C VAL A 24 -6.10 18.52 -6.03
N ILE A 25 -7.22 17.80 -6.06
CA ILE A 25 -8.10 17.64 -4.88
C ILE A 25 -7.39 16.86 -3.77
N ILE A 26 -6.77 15.73 -4.12
CA ILE A 26 -6.00 14.92 -3.16
C ILE A 26 -4.78 15.71 -2.67
N GLY A 27 -4.10 16.44 -3.55
CA GLY A 27 -2.97 17.30 -3.19
C GLY A 27 -3.38 18.37 -2.17
N ALA A 28 -4.48 19.08 -2.40
CA ALA A 28 -4.98 20.11 -1.49
C ALA A 28 -5.43 19.51 -0.13
N ALA A 29 -6.09 18.35 -0.15
CA ALA A 29 -6.48 17.66 1.08
C ALA A 29 -5.26 17.14 1.86
N PHE A 30 -4.28 16.58 1.16
CA PHE A 30 -3.04 16.09 1.75
C PHE A 30 -2.21 17.22 2.35
N SER A 31 -2.09 18.36 1.67
CA SER A 31 -1.42 19.54 2.23
C SER A 31 -2.05 19.97 3.55
N LYS A 32 -3.39 19.96 3.68
CA LYS A 32 -4.05 20.27 4.97
C LYS A 32 -3.70 19.28 6.08
N ILE A 33 -3.53 18.00 5.77
CA ILE A 33 -3.12 16.98 6.74
C ILE A 33 -1.70 17.26 7.22
N VAL A 34 -0.79 17.58 6.29
CA VAL A 34 0.60 17.94 6.61
C VAL A 34 0.63 19.24 7.43
N ASP A 35 -0.13 20.26 7.02
CA ASP A 35 -0.22 21.54 7.72
C ASP A 35 -0.72 21.34 9.14
N SER A 36 -1.74 20.51 9.37
CA SER A 36 -2.24 20.18 10.71
C SER A 36 -1.21 19.41 11.54
N LEU A 37 -0.50 18.45 10.95
CA LEU A 37 0.60 17.76 11.63
C LEU A 37 1.69 18.73 12.09
N VAL A 38 2.06 19.70 11.26
CA VAL A 38 3.04 20.73 11.63
C VAL A 38 2.47 21.66 12.68
N LYS A 39 1.30 22.24 12.43
CA LYS A 39 0.72 23.32 13.23
C LYS A 39 0.18 22.84 14.58
N ASP A 40 -0.48 21.69 14.60
CA ASP A 40 -1.25 21.22 15.76
C ASP A 40 -0.50 20.16 16.57
N ILE A 41 0.54 19.53 16.00
CA ILE A 41 1.34 18.51 16.70
C ILE A 41 2.79 18.95 16.86
N ILE A 42 3.51 19.25 15.77
CA ILE A 42 4.94 19.57 15.84
C ILE A 42 5.18 20.90 16.56
N ASN A 43 4.46 21.97 16.20
CA ASN A 43 4.64 23.30 16.77
C ASN A 43 4.37 23.34 18.29
N PRO A 44 3.32 22.72 18.84
CA PRO A 44 3.13 22.64 20.29
C PRO A 44 4.25 21.89 21.01
N ILE A 45 4.72 20.78 20.45
CA ILE A 45 5.83 19.99 21.03
C ILE A 45 7.11 20.83 21.05
N LEU A 46 7.44 21.50 19.93
CA LEU A 46 8.57 22.44 19.86
C LEU A 46 8.38 23.62 20.82
N GLY A 47 7.15 24.11 20.95
CA GLY A 47 6.72 25.16 21.87
C GLY A 47 7.11 24.87 23.32
N VAL A 48 6.96 23.62 23.75
CA VAL A 48 7.30 23.18 25.11
C VAL A 48 8.80 23.00 25.30
N ILE A 49 9.53 22.55 24.26
CA ILE A 49 10.95 22.19 24.38
C ILE A 49 11.89 23.38 24.15
N VAL A 50 11.64 24.16 23.09
CA VAL A 50 12.52 25.23 22.59
C VAL A 50 11.89 26.62 22.75
N GLY A 51 10.58 26.68 23.03
CA GLY A 51 9.80 27.90 23.01
C GLY A 51 9.09 28.11 21.67
N ARG A 52 8.50 29.29 21.45
CA ARG A 52 7.71 29.57 20.24
C ARG A 52 8.64 29.89 19.05
N PRO A 53 8.66 29.09 17.97
CA PRO A 53 9.42 29.39 16.75
C PRO A 53 8.68 30.44 15.89
N ASP A 54 8.29 31.55 16.51
CA ASP A 54 7.57 32.65 15.85
C ASP A 54 8.36 33.95 16.01
N PHE A 55 8.92 34.40 14.89
CA PHE A 55 9.71 35.62 14.78
C PHE A 55 8.94 36.75 14.09
N THR A 56 7.64 36.57 13.84
CA THR A 56 6.83 37.46 12.96
C THR A 56 6.84 38.92 13.43
N ASN A 57 6.95 39.16 14.74
CA ASN A 57 7.00 40.51 15.31
C ASN A 57 8.39 41.15 15.30
N LEU A 58 9.39 40.54 14.67
CA LEU A 58 10.66 41.21 14.37
C LEU A 58 10.53 41.98 13.05
N PHE A 59 10.32 43.28 13.17
CA PHE A 59 10.15 44.14 12.01
C PHE A 59 10.65 45.56 12.27
N ILE A 60 10.89 46.29 11.19
CA ILE A 60 11.19 47.71 11.22
C ILE A 60 10.07 48.42 10.46
N VAL A 61 9.49 49.45 11.06
CA VAL A 61 8.49 50.30 10.40
C VAL A 61 9.23 51.31 9.54
N LEU A 62 8.94 51.33 8.23
CA LEU A 62 9.54 52.25 7.27
C LEU A 62 8.63 53.46 7.04
N LYS A 63 7.32 53.23 7.10
CA LYS A 63 6.31 54.28 7.04
C LYS A 63 5.21 53.95 8.03
N ASP A 64 4.93 54.88 8.92
CA ASP A 64 3.89 54.73 9.93
C ASP A 64 2.51 54.54 9.31
N ALA A 65 1.63 53.92 10.10
CA ALA A 65 0.21 53.83 9.78
C ALA A 65 -0.42 55.24 9.68
N PRO A 66 -1.55 55.39 8.98
CA PRO A 66 -2.28 56.65 8.88
C PRO A 66 -2.50 57.32 10.25
N ALA A 67 -2.47 58.65 10.28
CA ALA A 67 -2.62 59.45 11.50
C ALA A 67 -3.94 59.08 12.22
N GLY A 68 -3.82 58.52 13.44
CA GLY A 68 -4.95 58.06 14.24
C GLY A 68 -4.99 56.55 14.52
N TYR A 69 -4.00 55.78 14.07
CA TYR A 69 -3.91 54.36 14.42
C TYR A 69 -3.60 54.13 15.91
N THR A 70 -4.55 53.56 16.64
CA THR A 70 -4.43 53.18 18.06
C THR A 70 -4.40 51.67 18.27
N GLY A 71 -4.21 50.90 17.19
CA GLY A 71 -4.18 49.45 17.25
C GLY A 71 -2.84 48.88 17.75
N PRO A 72 -2.76 47.55 17.91
CA PRO A 72 -1.53 46.89 18.38
C PRO A 72 -0.36 47.16 17.43
N GLN A 73 0.83 47.44 17.96
CA GLN A 73 2.06 47.52 17.16
C GLN A 73 2.62 46.12 16.85
N THR A 74 1.80 45.28 16.22
CA THR A 74 2.22 43.97 15.69
C THR A 74 2.41 44.07 14.18
N TYR A 75 3.27 43.21 13.64
CA TYR A 75 3.55 43.19 12.20
C TYR A 75 2.26 43.12 11.37
N GLU A 76 1.38 42.19 11.73
CA GLU A 76 0.13 41.96 11.02
C GLU A 76 -0.82 43.16 11.11
N ALA A 77 -0.92 43.78 12.28
CA ALA A 77 -1.85 44.87 12.52
C ALA A 77 -1.39 46.18 11.86
N LEU A 78 -0.07 46.43 11.81
CA LEU A 78 0.54 47.54 11.10
C LEU A 78 0.42 47.38 9.57
N VAL A 79 0.69 46.20 9.04
CA VAL A 79 0.51 45.90 7.61
C VAL A 79 -0.95 46.07 7.19
N LYS A 80 -1.90 45.58 8.00
CA LYS A 80 -3.35 45.76 7.76
C LYS A 80 -3.79 47.23 7.83
N ALA A 81 -3.15 48.03 8.68
CA ALA A 81 -3.42 49.46 8.82
C ALA A 81 -2.83 50.31 7.68
N GLY A 82 -2.08 49.69 6.75
CA GLY A 82 -1.44 50.40 5.64
C GLY A 82 -0.08 51.02 5.98
N ALA A 83 0.51 50.67 7.13
CA ALA A 83 1.91 50.98 7.41
C ALA A 83 2.82 50.18 6.46
N THR A 84 3.92 50.78 6.02
CA THR A 84 4.96 50.04 5.29
C THR A 84 5.94 49.48 6.29
N VAL A 85 5.98 48.15 6.40
CA VAL A 85 6.78 47.45 7.41
C VAL A 85 7.73 46.48 6.72
N PHE A 86 9.01 46.54 7.08
CA PHE A 86 10.01 45.57 6.67
C PHE A 86 10.07 44.44 7.71
N GLY A 87 9.27 43.39 7.47
CA GLY A 87 9.11 42.24 8.35
C GLY A 87 10.08 41.10 8.05
N TYR A 88 11.37 41.28 8.35
CA TYR A 88 12.36 40.20 8.22
C TYR A 88 12.05 39.01 9.14
N GLY A 89 11.39 39.28 10.28
CA GLY A 89 10.88 38.27 11.18
C GLY A 89 9.83 37.35 10.58
N ALA A 90 8.86 37.91 9.84
CA ALA A 90 7.84 37.14 9.15
C ALA A 90 8.46 36.22 8.07
N PHE A 91 9.48 36.71 7.37
CA PHE A 91 10.25 35.90 6.44
C PHE A 91 10.98 34.75 7.14
N LEU A 92 11.67 35.02 8.26
CA LEU A 92 12.35 33.98 9.04
C LEU A 92 11.36 32.93 9.58
N THR A 93 10.20 33.35 10.09
CA THR A 93 9.12 32.44 10.48
C THR A 93 8.68 31.56 9.31
N ALA A 94 8.49 32.14 8.12
CA ALA A 94 8.11 31.38 6.92
C ALA A 94 9.17 30.34 6.53
N VAL A 95 10.47 30.68 6.62
CA VAL A 95 11.57 29.74 6.37
C VAL A 95 11.55 28.60 7.39
N VAL A 96 11.38 28.91 8.68
CA VAL A 96 11.28 27.88 9.73
C VAL A 96 10.07 26.97 9.50
N GLN A 97 8.92 27.53 9.18
CA GLN A 97 7.72 26.73 8.90
C GLN A 97 7.87 25.87 7.64
N PHE A 98 8.54 26.37 6.61
CA PHE A 98 8.87 25.57 5.44
C PHE A 98 9.78 24.38 5.79
N LEU A 99 10.81 24.59 6.62
CA LEU A 99 11.69 23.51 7.07
C LEU A 99 10.93 22.48 7.93
N LEU A 100 10.03 22.93 8.80
CA LEU A 100 9.18 22.04 9.60
C LEU A 100 8.21 21.24 8.72
N LEU A 101 7.62 21.88 7.71
CA LEU A 101 6.75 21.21 6.74
C LEU A 101 7.52 20.19 5.92
N ALA A 102 8.69 20.54 5.39
CA ALA A 102 9.55 19.63 4.65
C ALA A 102 9.97 18.42 5.50
N PHE A 103 10.35 18.67 6.76
CA PHE A 103 10.69 17.60 7.72
C PHE A 103 9.48 16.70 8.02
N SER A 104 8.30 17.30 8.22
CA SER A 104 7.04 16.60 8.47
C SER A 104 6.65 15.68 7.30
N VAL A 105 6.71 16.19 6.07
CA VAL A 105 6.43 15.41 4.85
C VAL A 105 7.42 14.26 4.70
N PHE A 106 8.72 14.52 4.91
CA PHE A 106 9.73 13.47 4.87
C PHE A 106 9.44 12.36 5.89
N TRP A 107 9.08 12.73 7.12
CA TRP A 107 8.79 11.77 8.18
C TRP A 107 7.53 10.95 7.88
N LEU A 108 6.47 11.58 7.40
CA LEU A 108 5.22 10.92 7.00
C LEU A 108 5.47 9.91 5.87
N ILE A 109 6.20 10.30 4.82
CA ILE A 109 6.55 9.41 3.71
C ILE A 109 7.39 8.24 4.24
N LYS A 110 8.38 8.50 5.09
CA LYS A 110 9.23 7.46 5.67
C LYS A 110 8.42 6.45 6.47
N ILE A 111 7.45 6.89 7.28
CA ILE A 111 6.55 6.01 8.03
C ILE A 111 5.74 5.14 7.08
N VAL A 112 5.11 5.72 6.06
CA VAL A 112 4.27 4.98 5.10
C VAL A 112 5.10 3.95 4.33
N VAL A 113 6.27 4.34 3.82
CA VAL A 113 7.18 3.44 3.09
C VAL A 113 7.66 2.30 3.99
N THR A 114 8.05 2.61 5.22
CA THR A 114 8.52 1.61 6.19
C THR A 114 7.40 0.66 6.61
N ALA A 115 6.19 1.17 6.85
CA ALA A 115 5.02 0.37 7.20
C ALA A 115 4.65 -0.61 6.08
N ARG A 116 4.63 -0.13 4.82
CA ARG A 116 4.38 -0.99 3.64
C ARG A 116 5.45 -2.07 3.50
N ALA A 117 6.72 -1.73 3.69
CA ALA A 117 7.82 -2.70 3.63
C ALA A 117 7.70 -3.81 4.68
N ARG A 118 7.26 -3.48 5.90
CA ARG A 118 7.02 -4.47 6.97
C ARG A 118 5.88 -5.42 6.63
N ILE A 119 4.74 -4.90 6.15
CA ILE A 119 3.58 -5.72 5.77
C ILE A 119 3.94 -6.68 4.62
N ALA A 120 4.68 -6.18 3.61
CA ALA A 120 5.12 -7.01 2.49
C ALA A 120 6.08 -8.12 2.93
N ALA A 121 7.01 -7.81 3.84
CA ALA A 121 7.95 -8.79 4.38
C ALA A 121 7.25 -9.87 5.22
N GLU A 122 6.24 -9.49 6.00
CA GLU A 122 5.45 -10.43 6.80
C GLU A 122 4.60 -11.36 5.92
N ALA A 123 3.96 -10.81 4.89
CA ALA A 123 3.23 -11.60 3.90
C ALA A 123 4.15 -12.60 3.16
N ALA A 124 5.36 -12.17 2.78
CA ALA A 124 6.34 -13.04 2.14
C ALA A 124 6.81 -14.19 3.05
N ARG A 125 6.99 -13.91 4.35
CA ARG A 125 7.34 -14.93 5.35
C ARG A 125 6.24 -15.98 5.51
N LEU A 126 4.99 -15.55 5.64
CA LEU A 126 3.85 -16.46 5.75
C LEU A 126 3.70 -17.37 4.52
N LEU A 127 3.96 -16.86 3.32
CA LEU A 127 3.98 -17.68 2.10
C LEU A 127 5.17 -18.65 2.07
N ALA A 128 6.35 -18.20 2.50
CA ALA A 128 7.53 -19.07 2.57
C ALA A 128 7.34 -20.24 3.57
N ASP A 129 6.74 -19.95 4.73
CA ASP A 129 6.45 -20.97 5.75
C ASP A 129 5.41 -21.98 5.25
N LYS A 130 4.33 -21.51 4.59
CA LYS A 130 3.34 -22.38 3.94
C LYS A 130 3.95 -23.28 2.86
N ASN A 131 4.78 -22.71 1.99
CA ASN A 131 5.46 -23.47 0.93
C ASN A 131 6.45 -24.49 1.51
N ALA A 132 7.11 -24.16 2.63
CA ALA A 132 8.00 -25.07 3.34
C ALA A 132 7.22 -26.21 4.03
N GLU A 133 6.06 -25.93 4.60
CA GLU A 133 5.14 -26.96 5.13
C GLU A 133 4.58 -27.86 4.02
N GLU A 134 4.11 -27.29 2.90
CA GLU A 134 3.63 -28.06 1.75
C GLU A 134 4.73 -28.96 1.18
N LYS A 135 5.96 -28.45 1.07
CA LYS A 135 7.10 -29.24 0.60
C LYS A 135 7.44 -30.37 1.57
N LYS A 136 7.45 -30.10 2.88
CA LYS A 136 7.67 -31.15 3.90
C LYS A 136 6.57 -32.20 3.87
N ALA A 137 5.30 -31.79 3.75
CA ALA A 137 4.17 -32.70 3.65
C ALA A 137 4.22 -33.53 2.36
N ALA A 138 4.63 -32.93 1.24
CA ALA A 138 4.83 -33.63 -0.03
C ALA A 138 6.01 -34.63 0.05
N ASP A 139 7.12 -34.26 0.68
CA ASP A 139 8.27 -35.14 0.89
C ASP A 139 7.93 -36.29 1.86
N GLU A 140 7.12 -36.02 2.89
CA GLU A 140 6.63 -37.01 3.84
C GLU A 140 5.58 -37.94 3.22
N ALA A 141 4.68 -37.41 2.39
CA ALA A 141 3.74 -38.19 1.58
C ALA A 141 4.47 -39.04 0.53
N ALA A 142 5.52 -38.52 -0.10
CA ALA A 142 6.36 -39.27 -1.03
C ALA A 142 7.15 -40.38 -0.30
N LYS A 143 7.65 -40.12 0.91
CA LYS A 143 8.29 -41.14 1.76
C LYS A 143 7.30 -42.19 2.25
N LYS A 144 6.08 -41.81 2.62
CA LYS A 144 4.99 -42.75 2.95
C LYS A 144 4.60 -43.57 1.73
N ALA A 145 4.41 -42.96 0.56
CA ALA A 145 4.12 -43.67 -0.68
C ALA A 145 5.27 -44.59 -1.14
N ALA A 146 6.53 -44.25 -0.81
CA ALA A 146 7.68 -45.11 -1.06
C ALA A 146 7.78 -46.27 -0.04
N ALA A 147 7.38 -46.05 1.22
CA ALA A 147 7.27 -47.08 2.24
C ALA A 147 6.01 -47.95 2.07
N GLU A 148 4.99 -47.42 1.40
CA GLU A 148 3.70 -48.02 1.07
C GLU A 148 3.61 -48.31 -0.44
N LYS A 149 4.75 -48.66 -1.08
CA LYS A 149 4.66 -49.64 -2.15
C LYS A 149 3.90 -50.83 -1.57
N PRO A 150 2.93 -51.43 -2.29
CA PRO A 150 2.10 -52.49 -1.71
C PRO A 150 3.03 -53.45 -1.01
N ALA A 151 2.74 -53.79 0.26
CA ALA A 151 3.31 -54.99 0.86
C ALA A 151 3.35 -56.06 -0.23
N PRO A 152 4.44 -56.84 -0.38
CA PRO A 152 4.43 -57.90 -1.36
C PRO A 152 3.12 -58.64 -1.13
N GLN A 153 2.19 -58.55 -2.10
CA GLN A 153 1.19 -59.58 -2.23
C GLN A 153 2.00 -60.86 -2.03
N PRO A 154 1.61 -61.81 -1.15
CA PRO A 154 2.24 -63.11 -1.20
C PRO A 154 2.21 -63.46 -2.68
N ALA A 155 3.40 -63.53 -3.30
CA ALA A 155 3.52 -63.58 -4.76
C ALA A 155 2.43 -64.55 -5.19
N PRO A 156 1.47 -64.15 -6.06
CA PRO A 156 0.32 -65.01 -6.37
C PRO A 156 0.90 -66.38 -6.58
N ALA A 157 0.57 -67.30 -5.65
CA ALA A 157 1.29 -68.56 -5.48
C ALA A 157 1.56 -69.11 -6.88
N PRO A 158 2.82 -69.48 -7.21
CA PRO A 158 3.28 -69.61 -8.59
C PRO A 158 2.16 -70.23 -9.41
N VAL A 159 1.51 -69.40 -10.23
CA VAL A 159 0.28 -69.79 -10.92
C VAL A 159 0.62 -71.07 -11.64
N ASN A 160 -0.01 -72.17 -11.20
CA ASN A 160 0.52 -73.49 -11.49
C ASN A 160 0.54 -73.63 -13.01
N ALA A 161 1.63 -74.11 -13.61
CA ALA A 161 1.73 -74.17 -15.07
C ALA A 161 0.57 -74.96 -15.72
N GLU A 162 -0.06 -75.83 -14.93
CA GLU A 162 -1.29 -76.54 -15.28
C GLU A 162 -2.53 -75.63 -15.34
N GLU A 163 -2.68 -74.65 -14.45
CA GLU A 163 -3.81 -73.70 -14.46
C GLU A 163 -3.76 -72.78 -15.69
N LEU A 164 -2.56 -72.34 -16.10
CA LEU A 164 -2.39 -71.58 -17.35
C LEU A 164 -2.69 -72.42 -18.59
N LYS A 165 -2.39 -73.72 -18.55
CA LYS A 165 -2.77 -74.68 -19.61
C LYS A 165 -4.27 -74.90 -19.67
N LEU A 166 -4.91 -75.09 -18.52
CA LEU A 166 -6.36 -75.25 -18.41
C LEU A 166 -7.10 -73.99 -18.86
N LEU A 167 -6.61 -72.79 -18.52
CA LEU A 167 -7.20 -71.53 -18.97
C LEU A 167 -7.03 -71.31 -20.49
N ALA A 168 -5.90 -71.73 -21.07
CA ALA A 168 -5.70 -71.71 -22.52
C ALA A 168 -6.62 -72.70 -23.24
N GLU A 169 -6.79 -73.91 -22.69
CA GLU A 169 -7.66 -74.95 -23.23
C GLU A 169 -9.15 -74.54 -23.11
N ILE A 170 -9.58 -73.96 -21.99
CA ILE A 170 -10.95 -73.42 -21.84
C ILE A 170 -11.22 -72.32 -22.87
N ARG A 171 -10.27 -71.39 -23.10
CA ARG A 171 -10.40 -70.35 -24.12
C ARG A 171 -10.55 -70.95 -25.51
N ASP A 172 -9.77 -71.98 -25.83
CA ASP A 172 -9.79 -72.61 -27.14
C ASP A 172 -11.05 -73.47 -27.34
N LEU A 173 -11.54 -74.13 -26.28
CA LEU A 173 -12.85 -74.79 -26.26
C LEU A 173 -14.02 -73.80 -26.41
N LEU A 174 -13.92 -72.61 -25.80
CA LEU A 174 -14.96 -71.59 -25.91
C LEU A 174 -14.98 -70.94 -27.31
N LYS A 175 -13.81 -70.79 -27.96
CA LYS A 175 -13.73 -70.42 -29.38
C LYS A 175 -14.27 -71.50 -30.30
N ALA A 176 -13.97 -72.78 -30.04
CA ALA A 176 -14.49 -73.90 -30.81
C ALA A 176 -16.02 -74.04 -30.67
N SER A 177 -16.54 -73.87 -29.44
CA SER A 177 -17.98 -73.88 -29.15
C SER A 177 -18.71 -72.67 -29.73
N GLY A 178 -18.10 -71.47 -29.67
CA GLY A 178 -18.63 -70.26 -30.30
C GLY A 178 -18.68 -70.31 -31.83
N ASN A 179 -17.86 -71.16 -32.46
CA ASN A 179 -17.93 -71.43 -33.91
C ASN A 179 -18.90 -72.56 -34.28
N ALA A 180 -19.33 -73.39 -33.33
CA ALA A 180 -20.31 -74.46 -33.55
C ALA A 180 -21.77 -74.00 -33.34
N ALA A 181 -21.98 -72.84 -32.72
CA ALA A 181 -23.28 -72.21 -32.50
C ALA A 181 -23.70 -71.22 -33.62
N LYS A 182 -23.07 -71.31 -34.79
CA LYS A 182 -23.35 -70.52 -36.00
C LYS A 182 -23.63 -71.44 -37.17
#